data_AF-A0A382YLL7-F1
#
_entry.id   AF-A0A382YLL7-F1
#
_cell.length_a   1.000
_cell.length_b   1.000
_cell.length_c   1.000
_cell.angle_alpha   90.00
_cell.angle_beta   90.00
_cell.angle_gamma   90.00
#
_symmetry.space_group_name_H-M   'P 1'
#
loop_
_entity.id
_entity.type
_entity.pdbx_description
1 polymer ?
#
loop_
_entity_poly.entity_id
_entity_poly.type
_entity_poly.pdbx_seq_one_letter_code
_entity_poly.pdbx_strand_id
1 'polypeptide(L)'
;VELNDFVTALAEGIQLADATEPVWVSNRGRTYQPGIGPHTESATLGLAFNQFSSMDAGIPLEREVPYPNLPRSKCDLVLGRPAEWAVEVKMLRRMGDNGKPNDNILMHILSPYHQDRSAVTDCDKLLDSGFETRLAIVIYGYDYPDFPMDPAIEAFEVLAERRVCLKSKVCASFNGLVHPVHQEGRVFGWEIVAPGPPSD
;
A
#
# COMPACT_ATOMS: atom_id res chain seq x y z
N VAL A 1 1.38 -0.42 18.27
CA VAL A 1 0.52 -0.36 17.06
C VAL A 1 0.41 -1.76 16.48
N GLU A 2 -0.79 -2.34 16.38
CA GLU A 2 -1.00 -3.59 15.65
C GLU A 2 -1.17 -3.34 14.16
N LEU A 3 -0.64 -4.23 13.31
CA LEU A 3 -0.73 -4.08 11.85
C LEU A 3 -2.19 -4.11 11.37
N ASN A 4 -3.04 -4.90 12.03
CA ASN A 4 -4.47 -4.95 11.73
C ASN A 4 -5.16 -3.60 11.96
N ASP A 5 -4.79 -2.87 13.03
CA ASP A 5 -5.35 -1.56 13.33
C ASP A 5 -4.95 -0.55 12.26
N PHE A 6 -3.69 -0.59 11.81
CA PHE A 6 -3.23 0.25 10.71
C PHE A 6 -3.95 -0.05 9.38
N VAL A 7 -4.09 -1.33 9.02
CA VAL A 7 -4.80 -1.77 7.80
C VAL A 7 -6.26 -1.34 7.83
N THR A 8 -6.92 -1.47 8.99
CA THR A 8 -8.30 -1.02 9.19
C THR A 8 -8.42 0.50 9.08
N ALA A 9 -7.56 1.24 9.78
CA ALA A 9 -7.54 2.70 9.73
C ALA A 9 -7.23 3.24 8.32
N LEU A 10 -6.35 2.57 7.56
CA LEU A 10 -6.08 2.96 6.17
C LEU A 10 -7.30 2.75 5.27
N ALA A 11 -8.03 1.65 5.42
CA ALA A 11 -9.27 1.41 4.67
C ALA A 11 -10.33 2.49 4.98
N GLU A 12 -10.53 2.80 6.26
CA GLU A 12 -11.44 3.88 6.70
C GLU A 12 -10.98 5.26 6.20
N GLY A 13 -9.67 5.53 6.23
CA GLY A 13 -9.08 6.76 5.71
C GLY A 13 -9.25 6.95 4.23
N ILE A 14 -9.21 5.88 3.44
CA ILE A 14 -9.53 5.93 2.02
C ILE A 14 -11.01 6.33 1.84
N GLN A 15 -11.94 5.74 2.59
CA GLN A 15 -13.37 6.09 2.49
C GLN A 15 -13.64 7.53 2.90
N LEU A 16 -13.11 7.98 4.04
CA LEU A 16 -13.31 9.34 4.54
C LEU A 16 -12.68 10.39 3.62
N ALA A 17 -11.50 10.10 3.07
CA ALA A 17 -10.89 10.98 2.09
C ALA A 17 -11.67 11.03 0.78
N ASP A 18 -12.15 9.88 0.29
CA ASP A 18 -12.96 9.80 -0.93
C ASP A 18 -14.29 10.56 -0.82
N ALA A 19 -14.93 10.53 0.35
CA ALA A 19 -16.15 11.28 0.64
C ALA A 19 -15.99 12.81 0.54
N THR A 20 -14.76 13.32 0.52
CA THR A 20 -14.48 14.74 0.23
C THR A 20 -14.50 15.07 -1.27
N GLU A 21 -14.76 14.08 -2.12
CA GLU A 21 -14.78 14.16 -3.58
C GLU A 21 -13.50 14.81 -4.15
N PRO A 22 -12.30 14.35 -3.75
CA PRO A 22 -11.06 14.98 -4.18
C PRO A 22 -10.90 14.85 -5.70
N VAL A 23 -10.32 15.88 -6.31
CA VAL A 23 -10.10 15.91 -7.77
C VAL A 23 -8.61 15.94 -8.06
N TRP A 24 -8.13 14.95 -8.79
CA TRP A 24 -6.74 14.91 -9.26
C TRP A 24 -6.57 15.78 -10.51
N VAL A 25 -5.52 16.60 -10.51
CA VAL A 25 -5.06 17.35 -11.69
C VAL A 25 -3.62 16.96 -11.97
N SER A 26 -3.37 16.38 -13.15
CA SER A 26 -2.01 15.99 -13.54
C SER A 26 -1.13 17.21 -13.81
N ASN A 27 0.19 17.00 -13.80
CA ASN A 27 1.18 18.02 -14.18
C ASN A 27 0.99 18.59 -15.60
N ARG A 28 0.23 17.91 -16.47
CA ARG A 28 -0.12 18.37 -17.83
C ARG A 28 -1.46 19.10 -17.89
N GLY A 29 -2.10 19.37 -16.74
CA GLY A 29 -3.37 20.09 -16.65
C GLY A 29 -4.63 19.27 -16.92
N ARG A 30 -4.52 17.95 -17.17
CA ARG A 30 -5.70 17.09 -17.25
C ARG A 30 -6.34 16.95 -15.87
N THR A 31 -7.61 17.31 -15.79
CA THR A 31 -8.51 17.05 -14.65
C THR A 31 -9.14 15.66 -14.78
N TYR A 32 -9.16 14.93 -13.68
CA TYR A 32 -9.73 13.58 -13.57
C TYR A 32 -11.10 13.65 -12.90
N GLN A 33 -11.87 12.56 -12.96
CA GLN A 33 -13.16 12.50 -12.28
C GLN A 33 -12.99 12.56 -10.76
N PRO A 34 -13.97 13.09 -10.01
CA PRO A 34 -13.92 13.16 -8.56
C PRO A 34 -13.80 11.78 -7.90
N GLY A 35 -13.21 11.77 -6.71
CA GLY A 35 -12.95 10.60 -5.89
C GLY A 35 -11.45 10.30 -5.77
N ILE A 36 -11.10 9.49 -4.79
CA ILE A 36 -9.71 9.19 -4.45
C ILE A 36 -9.04 8.31 -5.52
N GLY A 37 -9.84 7.53 -6.24
CA GLY A 37 -9.43 6.56 -7.26
C GLY A 37 -8.32 7.03 -8.21
N PRO A 38 -8.44 8.20 -8.88
CA PRO A 38 -7.45 8.70 -9.84
C PRO A 38 -6.12 9.20 -9.26
N HIS A 39 -6.05 9.44 -7.95
CA HIS A 39 -4.84 9.97 -7.30
C HIS A 39 -3.66 8.99 -7.42
N THR A 40 -2.44 9.51 -7.33
CA THR A 40 -1.24 8.66 -7.22
C THR A 40 -1.19 7.98 -5.85
N GLU A 41 -0.33 6.97 -5.68
CA GLU A 41 -0.19 6.26 -4.42
C GLU A 41 0.17 7.20 -3.25
N SER A 42 1.23 8.00 -3.41
CA SER A 42 1.66 8.97 -2.38
C SER A 42 0.61 10.06 -2.10
N ALA A 43 -0.19 10.45 -3.10
CA ALA A 43 -1.28 11.40 -2.92
C ALA A 43 -2.46 10.77 -2.17
N THR A 44 -2.83 9.53 -2.50
CA THR A 44 -3.87 8.76 -1.80
C THR A 44 -3.52 8.57 -0.33
N LEU A 45 -2.27 8.16 -0.04
CA LEU A 45 -1.79 8.02 1.34
C LEU A 45 -1.86 9.35 2.09
N GLY A 46 -1.48 10.47 1.46
CA GLY A 46 -1.59 11.79 2.07
C GLY A 46 -3.03 12.18 2.39
N LEU A 47 -3.95 11.95 1.47
CA LEU A 47 -5.37 12.24 1.69
C LEU A 47 -5.96 11.36 2.80
N ALA A 48 -5.67 10.06 2.80
CA ALA A 48 -6.15 9.12 3.81
C ALA A 48 -5.60 9.45 5.21
N PHE A 49 -4.31 9.72 5.34
CA PHE A 49 -3.70 10.04 6.64
C PHE A 49 -4.11 11.39 7.21
N ASN A 50 -4.54 12.34 6.37
CA ASN A 50 -5.14 13.58 6.89
C ASN A 50 -6.42 13.29 7.69
N GLN A 51 -7.09 12.17 7.41
CA GLN A 51 -8.28 11.73 8.15
C GLN A 51 -7.93 10.96 9.44
N PHE A 52 -6.67 10.56 9.66
CA PHE A 52 -6.31 9.79 10.86
C PHE A 52 -6.41 10.61 12.15
N SER A 53 -6.45 11.94 12.06
CA SER A 53 -6.66 12.80 13.23
C SER A 53 -8.13 12.86 13.67
N SER A 54 -9.08 12.56 12.77
CA SER A 54 -10.52 12.52 13.06
C SER A 54 -11.01 11.13 13.42
N MET A 55 -10.30 10.08 12.98
CA MET A 55 -10.44 8.74 13.51
C MET A 55 -9.70 8.69 14.85
N ASP A 56 -10.32 8.22 15.92
CA ASP A 56 -9.64 7.99 17.22
C ASP A 56 -8.59 6.85 17.15
N ALA A 57 -8.06 6.56 15.96
CA ALA A 57 -7.06 5.53 15.69
C ALA A 57 -5.75 5.83 16.43
N GLY A 58 -5.41 7.11 16.63
CA GLY A 58 -4.28 7.53 17.45
C GLY A 58 -2.92 6.97 17.03
N ILE A 59 -2.78 6.44 15.80
CA ILE A 59 -1.57 5.78 15.30
C ILE A 59 -0.53 6.86 14.97
N PRO A 60 0.55 7.01 15.76
CA PRO A 60 1.61 7.93 15.40
C PRO A 60 2.26 7.44 14.11
N LEU A 61 2.37 8.30 13.10
CA LEU A 61 3.02 7.94 11.84
C LEU A 61 3.94 9.05 11.34
N GLU A 62 4.97 8.66 10.63
CA GLU A 62 5.87 9.53 9.87
C GLU A 62 6.01 8.98 8.45
N ARG A 63 6.02 9.87 7.45
CA ARG A 63 6.08 9.50 6.03
C ARG A 63 7.46 9.75 5.46
N GLU A 64 7.81 9.01 4.41
CA GLU A 64 8.97 9.33 3.56
C GLU A 64 10.28 9.38 4.37
N VAL A 65 10.43 8.44 5.31
CA VAL A 65 11.54 8.36 6.28
C VAL A 65 12.77 7.75 5.59
N PRO A 66 13.96 8.39 5.64
CA PRO A 66 15.16 7.82 5.04
C PRO A 66 15.50 6.43 5.60
N TYR A 67 15.90 5.52 4.71
CA TYR A 67 16.39 4.21 5.12
C TYR A 67 17.71 4.32 5.91
N PRO A 68 17.85 3.67 7.08
CA PRO A 68 19.10 3.70 7.86
C PRO A 68 20.34 3.33 7.05
N ASN A 69 20.29 2.24 6.28
CA ASN A 69 21.40 1.76 5.47
C ASN A 69 21.49 2.40 4.08
N LEU A 70 20.44 3.09 3.62
CA LEU A 70 20.40 3.76 2.32
C LEU A 70 19.66 5.11 2.37
N PRO A 71 20.24 6.16 3.00
CA PRO A 71 19.50 7.40 3.30
C PRO A 71 19.01 8.21 2.08
N ARG A 72 19.48 7.88 0.86
CA ARG A 72 19.00 8.48 -0.39
C ARG A 72 17.66 7.92 -0.86
N SER A 73 17.26 6.77 -0.31
CA SER A 73 15.97 6.15 -0.52
C SER A 73 15.15 6.28 0.77
N LYS A 74 13.83 6.24 0.63
CA LYS A 74 12.90 6.49 1.72
C LYS A 74 11.91 5.34 1.84
N CYS A 75 11.61 4.99 3.08
CA CYS A 75 10.51 4.14 3.46
C CYS A 75 9.23 4.95 3.44
N ASP A 76 8.15 4.39 2.91
CA ASP A 76 6.88 5.11 2.80
C ASP A 76 6.38 5.56 4.16
N LEU A 77 6.44 4.68 5.17
CA LEU A 77 5.89 4.93 6.50
C LEU A 77 6.72 4.31 7.63
N VAL A 78 6.79 5.05 8.74
CA VAL A 78 7.19 4.52 10.05
C VAL A 78 6.04 4.76 11.02
N LEU A 79 5.62 3.71 11.73
CA LEU A 79 4.49 3.75 12.68
C LEU A 79 4.99 3.62 14.12
N GLY A 80 4.32 4.28 15.06
CA GLY A 80 4.60 4.25 16.50
C GLY A 80 5.55 5.35 16.97
N ARG A 81 5.50 5.66 18.27
CA ARG A 81 6.50 6.48 19.00
C ARG A 81 6.76 5.84 20.37
N PRO A 82 7.93 5.17 20.59
CA PRO A 82 9.04 4.95 19.64
C PRO A 82 8.60 4.14 18.41
N ALA A 83 9.40 4.18 17.34
CA ALA A 83 9.09 3.47 16.10
C ALA A 83 8.89 1.96 16.35
N GLU A 84 7.75 1.43 15.91
CA GLU A 84 7.36 0.02 16.05
C GLU A 84 7.34 -0.72 14.71
N TRP A 85 7.04 -0.01 13.62
CA TRP A 85 6.97 -0.56 12.27
C TRP A 85 7.66 0.33 11.24
N ALA A 86 8.31 -0.27 10.26
CA ALA A 86 8.60 0.34 8.96
C ALA A 86 7.75 -0.37 7.89
N VAL A 87 7.07 0.41 7.05
CA VAL A 87 6.05 -0.11 6.12
C VAL A 87 6.25 0.47 4.73
N GLU A 88 6.28 -0.39 3.73
CA GLU A 88 6.16 -0.03 2.32
C GLU A 88 4.75 -0.33 1.83
N VAL A 89 4.20 0.57 1.02
CA VAL A 89 2.82 0.51 0.54
C VAL A 89 2.80 0.44 -0.98
N LYS A 90 1.96 -0.43 -1.55
CA LYS A 90 1.69 -0.46 -2.99
C LYS A 90 0.23 -0.37 -3.36
N MET A 91 -0.04 0.35 -4.44
CA MET A 91 -1.35 0.50 -5.04
C MET A 91 -1.55 -0.50 -6.19
N LEU A 92 -2.56 -1.35 -6.08
CA LEU A 92 -3.08 -2.23 -7.14
C LEU A 92 -4.35 -1.61 -7.75
N ARG A 93 -4.16 -0.67 -8.69
CA ARG A 93 -5.24 -0.02 -9.45
C ARG A 93 -5.23 -0.46 -10.92
N ARG A 94 -6.01 -1.50 -11.24
CA ARG A 94 -6.05 -2.09 -12.59
C ARG A 94 -6.80 -1.24 -13.61
N MET A 95 -7.75 -0.41 -13.20
CA MET A 95 -8.44 0.47 -14.14
C MET A 95 -7.89 1.90 -14.08
N GLY A 96 -7.91 2.60 -15.20
CA GLY A 96 -7.75 4.04 -15.22
C GLY A 96 -9.05 4.76 -14.86
N ASP A 97 -8.93 6.08 -14.71
CA ASP A 97 -10.05 7.01 -14.52
C ASP A 97 -11.18 6.86 -15.54
N ASN A 98 -10.87 6.44 -16.77
CA ASN A 98 -11.84 6.21 -17.84
C ASN A 98 -12.37 4.76 -17.91
N GLY A 99 -12.07 3.92 -16.92
CA GLY A 99 -12.48 2.51 -16.88
C GLY A 99 -11.68 1.59 -17.79
N LYS A 100 -10.65 2.09 -18.50
CA LYS A 100 -9.79 1.24 -19.34
C LYS A 100 -8.74 0.53 -18.49
N PRO A 101 -8.39 -0.74 -18.79
CA PRO A 101 -7.31 -1.44 -18.11
C PRO A 101 -5.97 -0.70 -18.20
N ASN A 102 -5.20 -0.80 -17.11
CA ASN A 102 -3.81 -0.41 -17.01
C ASN A 102 -2.96 -1.68 -16.97
N ASP A 103 -2.34 -2.00 -18.11
CA ASP A 103 -1.60 -3.25 -18.29
C ASP A 103 -0.30 -3.32 -17.47
N ASN A 104 0.18 -2.19 -16.95
CA ASN A 104 1.44 -2.13 -16.22
C ASN A 104 1.28 -2.30 -14.71
N ILE A 105 0.05 -2.38 -14.18
CA ILE A 105 -0.13 -2.37 -12.72
C ILE A 105 0.49 -3.60 -12.04
N LEU A 106 0.42 -4.76 -12.70
CA LEU A 106 0.95 -6.00 -12.13
C LEU A 106 2.47 -5.98 -12.02
N MET A 107 3.16 -5.22 -12.87
CA MET A 107 4.61 -5.03 -12.76
C MET A 107 4.99 -4.42 -11.40
N HIS A 108 4.20 -3.45 -10.91
CA HIS A 108 4.44 -2.78 -9.63
C HIS A 108 4.10 -3.64 -8.41
N ILE A 109 3.46 -4.80 -8.61
CA ILE A 109 3.18 -5.75 -7.52
C ILE A 109 4.11 -6.96 -7.61
N LEU A 110 4.24 -7.55 -8.81
CA LEU A 110 4.78 -8.90 -9.00
C LEU A 110 6.20 -8.93 -9.60
N SER A 111 6.70 -7.82 -10.16
CA SER A 111 7.99 -7.88 -10.86
C SER A 111 9.10 -8.35 -9.92
N PRO A 112 9.93 -9.33 -10.32
CA PRO A 112 11.04 -9.78 -9.51
C PRO A 112 12.30 -8.89 -9.65
N TYR A 113 12.28 -7.88 -10.52
CA TYR A 113 13.44 -7.06 -10.85
C TYR A 113 13.46 -5.77 -10.04
N HIS A 114 14.53 -5.52 -9.27
CA HIS A 114 14.65 -4.34 -8.39
C HIS A 114 14.46 -2.99 -9.10
N GLN A 115 14.71 -2.93 -10.42
CA GLN A 115 14.51 -1.71 -11.22
C GLN A 115 13.04 -1.28 -11.31
N ASP A 116 12.11 -2.25 -11.17
CA ASP A 116 10.67 -2.02 -11.33
C ASP A 116 10.00 -1.55 -10.04
N ARG A 117 10.70 -1.65 -8.90
CA ARG A 117 10.25 -1.17 -7.57
C ARG A 117 8.87 -1.71 -7.20
N SER A 118 8.74 -3.03 -7.28
CA SER A 118 7.52 -3.76 -6.99
C SER A 118 7.38 -4.09 -5.51
N ALA A 119 6.16 -4.43 -5.07
CA ALA A 119 5.92 -4.97 -3.72
C ALA A 119 6.85 -6.16 -3.39
N VAL A 120 7.08 -7.04 -4.37
CA VAL A 120 8.01 -8.18 -4.25
C VAL A 120 9.42 -7.71 -3.92
N THR A 121 9.95 -6.71 -4.63
CA THR A 121 11.33 -6.22 -4.40
C THR A 121 11.44 -5.28 -3.20
N ASP A 122 10.33 -4.69 -2.77
CA ASP A 122 10.28 -3.87 -1.56
C ASP A 122 10.39 -4.73 -0.29
N CYS A 123 10.04 -6.03 -0.36
CA CYS A 123 10.35 -6.98 0.71
C CYS A 123 11.86 -7.04 0.99
N ASP A 124 12.67 -7.18 -0.07
CA ASP A 124 14.14 -7.21 0.05
C ASP A 124 14.67 -5.87 0.59
N LYS A 125 14.13 -4.76 0.06
CA LYS A 125 14.51 -3.39 0.46
C LYS A 125 14.25 -3.15 1.95
N LEU A 126 13.14 -3.65 2.48
CA LEU A 126 12.81 -3.55 3.90
C LEU A 126 13.75 -4.41 4.77
N LEU A 127 14.09 -5.63 4.35
CA LEU A 127 15.06 -6.44 5.11
C LEU A 127 16.46 -5.81 5.15
N ASP A 128 16.89 -5.21 4.04
CA ASP A 128 18.21 -4.56 3.93
C ASP A 128 18.24 -3.14 4.52
N SER A 129 17.09 -2.63 4.96
CA SER A 129 16.87 -1.23 5.37
C SER A 129 17.74 -0.77 6.53
N GLY A 130 18.07 -1.67 7.46
CA GLY A 130 18.70 -1.35 8.75
C GLY A 130 17.72 -0.82 9.80
N PHE A 131 16.41 -0.90 9.58
CA PHE A 131 15.44 -0.62 10.64
C PHE A 131 15.50 -1.71 11.72
N GLU A 132 15.54 -1.30 12.99
CA GLU A 132 15.46 -2.19 14.17
C GLU A 132 14.01 -2.29 14.68
N THR A 133 13.05 -2.31 13.76
CA THR A 133 11.60 -2.37 14.04
C THR A 133 10.97 -3.54 13.30
N ARG A 134 9.68 -3.80 13.51
CA ARG A 134 8.95 -4.76 12.69
C ARG A 134 8.79 -4.21 11.27
N LEU A 135 8.79 -5.08 10.28
CA LEU A 135 8.73 -4.69 8.86
C LEU A 135 7.42 -5.17 8.26
N ALA A 136 6.77 -4.36 7.43
CA ALA A 136 5.54 -4.76 6.76
C ALA A 136 5.47 -4.31 5.30
N ILE A 137 4.86 -5.16 4.48
CA ILE A 137 4.33 -4.77 3.16
C ILE A 137 2.83 -4.60 3.29
N VAL A 138 2.33 -3.51 2.72
CA VAL A 138 0.89 -3.25 2.59
C VAL A 138 0.55 -3.05 1.12
N ILE A 139 -0.46 -3.76 0.64
CA ILE A 139 -1.01 -3.56 -0.71
C ILE A 139 -2.45 -3.12 -0.54
N TYR A 140 -2.81 -1.95 -1.08
CA TYR A 140 -4.21 -1.56 -1.23
C TYR A 140 -4.58 -1.44 -2.70
N GLY A 141 -5.86 -1.52 -3.02
CA GLY A 141 -6.31 -1.42 -4.39
C GLY A 141 -7.81 -1.50 -4.50
N TYR A 142 -8.28 -1.64 -5.74
CA TYR A 142 -9.69 -1.63 -6.06
C TYR A 142 -10.10 -2.97 -6.64
N ASP A 143 -11.27 -3.45 -6.22
CA ASP A 143 -11.90 -4.62 -6.80
C ASP A 143 -12.76 -4.22 -7.98
N TYR A 144 -12.70 -5.03 -9.04
CA TYR A 144 -13.55 -4.89 -10.21
C TYR A 144 -14.21 -6.24 -10.49
N PRO A 145 -15.45 -6.28 -11.02
CA PRO A 145 -16.17 -7.53 -11.25
C PRO A 145 -15.37 -8.59 -12.03
N ASP A 146 -14.68 -8.17 -13.09
CA ASP A 146 -13.87 -9.07 -13.93
C ASP A 146 -12.41 -9.18 -13.47
N PHE A 147 -11.99 -8.33 -12.53
CA PHE A 147 -10.60 -8.21 -12.10
C PHE A 147 -10.52 -8.00 -10.59
N PRO A 148 -10.91 -9.00 -9.79
CA PRO A 148 -10.72 -8.97 -8.35
C PRO A 148 -9.22 -8.88 -8.02
N MET A 149 -8.90 -8.36 -6.84
CA MET A 149 -7.52 -8.26 -6.38
C MET A 149 -6.89 -9.63 -6.08
N ASP A 150 -7.68 -10.64 -5.71
CA ASP A 150 -7.20 -11.91 -5.15
C ASP A 150 -6.13 -12.61 -6.02
N PRO A 151 -6.27 -12.76 -7.35
CA PRO A 151 -5.24 -13.41 -8.17
C PRO A 151 -3.89 -12.71 -8.12
N ALA A 152 -3.87 -11.37 -8.02
CA ALA A 152 -2.63 -10.61 -7.90
C ALA A 152 -2.04 -10.70 -6.49
N ILE A 153 -2.89 -10.73 -5.45
CA ILE A 153 -2.45 -10.90 -4.06
C ILE A 153 -1.85 -12.30 -3.85
N GLU A 154 -2.51 -13.35 -4.32
CA GLU A 154 -2.00 -14.72 -4.24
C GLU A 154 -0.68 -14.89 -5.01
N ALA A 155 -0.58 -14.29 -6.20
CA ALA A 155 0.67 -14.30 -6.96
C ALA A 155 1.79 -13.54 -6.23
N PHE A 156 1.47 -12.42 -5.56
CA PHE A 156 2.43 -11.71 -4.72
C PHE A 156 2.92 -12.59 -3.57
N GLU A 157 2.01 -13.24 -2.83
CA GLU A 157 2.37 -14.10 -1.70
C GLU A 157 3.34 -15.20 -2.14
N VAL A 158 3.04 -15.91 -3.23
CA VAL A 158 3.92 -16.97 -3.78
C VAL A 158 5.32 -16.46 -4.15
N LEU A 159 5.42 -15.25 -4.72
CA LEU A 159 6.69 -14.67 -5.14
C LEU A 159 7.49 -14.06 -3.98
N ALA A 160 6.80 -13.49 -2.99
CA ALA A 160 7.41 -12.89 -1.80
C ALA A 160 7.91 -13.97 -0.85
N GLU A 161 7.21 -15.10 -0.68
CA GLU A 161 7.65 -16.24 0.14
C GLU A 161 8.96 -16.88 -0.32
N ARG A 162 9.38 -16.65 -1.58
CA ARG A 162 10.70 -17.07 -2.07
C ARG A 162 11.85 -16.20 -1.56
N ARG A 163 11.54 -15.06 -0.96
CA ARG A 163 12.49 -14.03 -0.51
C ARG A 163 12.44 -13.82 0.99
N VAL A 164 11.23 -13.79 1.54
CA VAL A 164 10.96 -13.46 2.94
C VAL A 164 9.98 -14.45 3.57
N CYS A 165 9.93 -14.51 4.89
CA CYS A 165 8.84 -15.19 5.59
C CYS A 165 7.70 -14.20 5.80
N LEU A 166 6.59 -14.37 5.08
CA LEU A 166 5.34 -13.65 5.34
C LEU A 166 4.67 -14.22 6.61
N LYS A 167 4.36 -13.35 7.55
CA LYS A 167 3.51 -13.69 8.71
C LYS A 167 2.03 -13.53 8.34
N SER A 168 1.14 -13.74 9.32
CA SER A 168 -0.31 -13.70 9.15
C SER A 168 -0.79 -12.50 8.33
N LYS A 169 -1.49 -12.78 7.24
CA LYS A 169 -2.18 -11.78 6.42
C LYS A 169 -3.31 -11.14 7.21
N VAL A 170 -3.35 -9.81 7.22
CA VAL A 170 -4.51 -9.02 7.69
C VAL A 170 -5.14 -8.30 6.51
N CYS A 171 -6.45 -8.06 6.58
CA CYS A 171 -7.21 -7.46 5.49
C CYS A 171 -8.35 -6.60 6.01
N ALA A 172 -8.54 -5.43 5.41
CA ALA A 172 -9.71 -4.57 5.61
C ALA A 172 -10.30 -4.17 4.25
N SER A 173 -11.62 -4.00 4.18
CA SER A 173 -12.32 -3.61 2.94
C SER A 173 -12.85 -2.19 3.06
N PHE A 174 -12.99 -1.53 1.92
CA PHE A 174 -13.70 -0.26 1.77
C PHE A 174 -14.63 -0.32 0.56
N ASN A 175 -15.75 0.38 0.63
CA ASN A 175 -16.76 0.44 -0.43
C ASN A 175 -17.49 1.77 -0.42
N GLY A 176 -18.39 1.96 -1.40
CA GLY A 176 -19.21 3.16 -1.50
C GLY A 176 -18.44 4.40 -1.91
N LEU A 177 -17.29 4.22 -2.59
CA LEU A 177 -16.49 5.34 -3.08
C LEU A 177 -17.18 6.04 -4.26
N VAL A 178 -16.99 7.36 -4.36
CA VAL A 178 -17.72 8.26 -5.27
C VAL A 178 -17.26 8.15 -6.72
N HIS A 179 -16.04 7.70 -6.98
CA HIS A 179 -15.52 7.61 -8.34
C HIS A 179 -16.25 6.51 -9.13
N PRO A 180 -16.73 6.76 -10.36
CA PRO A 180 -17.60 5.84 -11.09
C PRO A 180 -16.95 4.49 -11.44
N VAL A 181 -15.61 4.42 -11.46
CA VAL A 181 -14.85 3.19 -11.73
C VAL A 181 -14.28 2.56 -10.46
N HIS A 182 -13.99 3.36 -9.43
CA HIS A 182 -13.17 2.95 -8.29
C HIS A 182 -14.06 2.94 -7.05
N GLN A 183 -15.04 2.06 -7.02
CA GLN A 183 -16.16 2.12 -6.06
C GLN A 183 -15.91 1.32 -4.77
N GLU A 184 -15.07 0.29 -4.84
CA GLU A 184 -14.76 -0.59 -3.72
C GLU A 184 -13.37 -1.20 -3.87
N GLY A 185 -12.84 -1.73 -2.77
CA GLY A 185 -11.50 -2.28 -2.72
C GLY A 185 -11.09 -2.76 -1.34
N ARG A 186 -9.82 -3.13 -1.22
CA ARG A 186 -9.25 -3.76 -0.03
C ARG A 186 -7.85 -3.26 0.25
N VAL A 187 -7.47 -3.36 1.51
CA VAL A 187 -6.11 -3.16 2.04
C VAL A 187 -5.67 -4.49 2.64
N PHE A 188 -4.51 -4.98 2.21
CA PHE A 188 -3.86 -6.20 2.69
C PHE A 188 -2.54 -5.83 3.35
N GLY A 189 -2.21 -6.46 4.47
CA GLY A 189 -0.94 -6.26 5.17
C GLY A 189 -0.31 -7.57 5.59
N TRP A 190 1.02 -7.63 5.50
CA TRP A 190 1.82 -8.74 5.99
C TRP A 190 3.00 -8.17 6.79
N GLU A 191 3.23 -8.71 7.98
CA GLU A 191 4.54 -8.59 8.60
C GLU A 191 5.51 -9.50 7.85
N ILE A 192 6.71 -8.98 7.58
CA ILE A 192 7.77 -9.72 6.91
C ILE A 192 8.96 -9.87 7.85
N VAL A 193 9.58 -11.03 7.81
CA VAL A 193 10.84 -11.29 8.52
C VAL A 193 11.82 -12.00 7.58
N ALA A 194 13.10 -11.89 7.88
CA ALA A 194 14.13 -12.62 7.17
C ALA A 194 13.78 -14.13 7.15
N PRO A 195 14.01 -14.83 6.02
CA PRO A 195 13.86 -16.27 6.00
C PRO A 195 14.77 -16.88 7.07
N GLY A 196 14.26 -17.87 7.81
CA GLY A 196 15.10 -18.61 8.74
C GLY A 196 16.26 -19.28 8.01
N PRO A 197 17.32 -19.69 8.72
CA PRO A 197 18.35 -20.52 8.11
C PRO A 197 17.70 -21.75 7.45
N PRO A 198 18.25 -22.23 6.31
CA PRO A 198 17.77 -23.46 5.70
C PRO A 198 17.67 -24.55 6.77
N SER A 199 16.53 -25.23 6.83
CA SER A 199 16.44 -26.44 7.63
C SER A 199 17.26 -27.51 6.93
N ASP A 200 18.34 -27.96 7.57
CA ASP A 200 19.18 -29.08 7.10
C ASP A 200 18.37 -30.37 6.93
#